data_AF-A0A924V5U4-F1
#
_entry.id   AF-A0A924V5U4-F1
#
_cell.length_a   1.000
_cell.length_b   1.000
_cell.length_c   1.000
_cell.angle_alpha   90.00
_cell.angle_beta   90.00
_cell.angle_gamma   90.00
#
_symmetry.space_group_name_H-M   'P 1'
#
loop_
_entity.id
_entity.type
_entity.pdbx_description
1 polymer ?
#
loop_
_entity_poly.entity_id
_entity_poly.type
_entity_poly.pdbx_seq_one_letter_code
_entity_poly.pdbx_strand_id
1 'polypeptide(L)'
;MASGCNKLRIALEKLVMELNPSLKTGSLHQKIEHLESSHIKIHSLLMAIKWLGNEASHDDSLQECDLAFGFRVMESVLNEIYDNDSTLIMELAEIINLVKGSPIKHKQH
;
A
#
# COMPACT_ATOMS: atom_id res chain seq x y z
N MET A 1 -0.23 17.14 -2.11
CA MET A 1 -1.27 16.31 -1.47
C MET A 1 -1.80 15.24 -2.42
N ALA A 2 -2.43 15.63 -3.53
CA ALA A 2 -3.00 14.70 -4.52
C ALA A 2 -2.05 13.60 -5.00
N SER A 3 -0.79 13.96 -5.29
CA SER A 3 0.25 13.02 -5.73
C SER A 3 0.62 11.95 -4.69
N GLY A 4 0.50 12.26 -3.39
CA GLY A 4 0.75 11.32 -2.29
C GLY A 4 -0.38 10.29 -2.18
N CYS A 5 -1.64 10.75 -2.17
CA CYS A 5 -2.82 9.88 -2.10
C CYS A 5 -2.92 8.94 -3.31
N ASN A 6 -2.61 9.43 -4.52
CA ASN A 6 -2.57 8.57 -5.70
C ASN A 6 -1.46 7.51 -5.62
N LYS A 7 -0.28 7.85 -5.08
CA LYS A 7 0.80 6.86 -4.86
C LYS A 7 0.41 5.80 -3.82
N LEU A 8 -0.28 6.18 -2.74
CA LEU A 8 -0.83 5.24 -1.76
C LEU A 8 -1.81 4.26 -2.43
N ARG A 9 -2.74 4.78 -3.24
CA ARG A 9 -3.68 3.96 -4.02
C ARG A 9 -2.96 2.95 -4.92
N ILE A 10 -1.93 3.37 -5.64
CA ILE A 10 -1.13 2.49 -6.52
C ILE A 10 -0.35 1.44 -5.70
N ALA A 11 0.22 1.83 -4.56
CA ALA A 11 0.93 0.90 -3.68
C ALA A 11 0.00 -0.19 -3.14
N LEU A 12 -1.21 0.18 -2.72
CA LEU A 12 -2.23 -0.76 -2.29
C LEU A 12 -2.67 -1.72 -3.39
N GLU A 13 -2.83 -1.23 -4.61
CA GLU A 13 -3.21 -2.09 -5.73
C GLU A 13 -2.20 -3.22 -5.93
N LYS A 14 -0.90 -2.93 -5.80
CA LYS A 14 0.15 -3.95 -5.88
C LYS A 14 0.08 -4.94 -4.71
N LEU A 15 -0.16 -4.45 -3.51
CA LEU A 15 -0.27 -5.26 -2.30
C LEU A 15 -1.48 -6.22 -2.38
N VAL A 16 -2.62 -5.75 -2.88
CA VAL A 16 -3.81 -6.61 -3.11
C VAL A 16 -3.50 -7.72 -4.12
N MET A 17 -2.75 -7.42 -5.17
CA MET A 17 -2.31 -8.44 -6.13
C MET A 17 -1.32 -9.45 -5.52
N GLU A 18 -0.53 -9.05 -4.53
CA GLU A 18 0.36 -9.97 -3.81
C GLU A 18 -0.43 -10.93 -2.91
N LEU A 19 -1.43 -10.41 -2.19
CA LEU A 19 -2.31 -11.22 -1.35
C LEU A 19 -3.19 -12.18 -2.16
N ASN A 20 -3.62 -11.77 -3.35
CA ASN A 20 -4.39 -12.62 -4.24
C ASN A 20 -3.94 -12.46 -5.70
N PRO A 21 -2.95 -13.25 -6.13
CA PRO A 21 -2.40 -13.20 -7.49
C PRO A 21 -3.39 -13.57 -8.60
N SER A 22 -4.57 -14.08 -8.26
CA SER A 22 -5.64 -14.35 -9.23
C SER A 22 -6.38 -13.07 -9.68
N LEU A 23 -6.26 -11.97 -8.91
CA LEU A 23 -6.87 -10.67 -9.18
C LEU A 23 -6.06 -9.82 -10.19
N LYS A 24 -5.58 -10.44 -11.27
CA LYS A 24 -4.75 -9.75 -12.28
C LYS A 24 -5.54 -8.77 -13.13
N THR A 25 -6.84 -9.01 -13.30
CA THR A 25 -7.73 -8.23 -14.15
C THR A 25 -8.79 -7.51 -13.31
N GLY A 26 -9.41 -6.49 -13.89
CA GLY A 26 -10.44 -5.69 -13.20
C GLY A 26 -9.92 -4.40 -12.56
N SER A 27 -10.86 -3.55 -12.20
CA SER A 27 -10.60 -2.28 -11.50
C SER A 27 -10.11 -2.49 -10.08
N LEU A 28 -9.39 -1.52 -9.50
CA LEU A 28 -8.99 -1.56 -8.09
C LEU A 28 -10.18 -1.81 -7.16
N HIS A 29 -11.33 -1.21 -7.46
CA HIS A 29 -12.55 -1.42 -6.67
C HIS A 29 -12.96 -2.89 -6.64
N GLN A 30 -13.07 -3.52 -7.82
CA GLN A 30 -13.40 -4.96 -7.92
C GLN A 30 -12.36 -5.82 -7.19
N LYS A 31 -11.07 -5.51 -7.33
CA LYS A 31 -10.01 -6.26 -6.63
C LYS A 31 -10.17 -6.18 -5.11
N ILE A 32 -10.51 -5.01 -4.57
CA ILE A 32 -10.76 -4.83 -3.13
C ILE A 32 -11.99 -5.64 -2.71
N GLU A 33 -13.10 -5.60 -3.45
CA GLU A 33 -14.33 -6.35 -3.09
C GLU A 33 -14.10 -7.86 -2.88
N HIS A 34 -13.15 -8.48 -3.61
CA HIS A 34 -12.81 -9.90 -3.40
C HIS A 34 -12.20 -10.21 -2.03
N LEU A 35 -11.76 -9.18 -1.28
CA LEU A 35 -11.23 -9.32 0.07
C LEU A 35 -12.32 -9.24 1.14
N GLU A 36 -13.56 -8.86 0.80
CA GLU A 36 -14.63 -8.65 1.78
C GLU A 36 -14.92 -9.89 2.62
N SER A 37 -14.85 -11.08 2.02
CA SER A 37 -15.14 -12.35 2.72
C SER A 37 -13.95 -12.96 3.45
N SER A 38 -12.71 -12.64 3.05
CA SER A 38 -11.50 -13.29 3.57
C SER A 38 -10.66 -12.39 4.48
N HIS A 39 -10.72 -11.08 4.28
CA HIS A 39 -9.90 -10.09 4.98
C HIS A 39 -10.71 -8.81 5.24
N ILE A 40 -11.81 -8.92 5.99
CA ILE A 40 -12.80 -7.84 6.24
C ILE A 40 -12.13 -6.52 6.67
N LYS A 41 -11.19 -6.58 7.62
CA LYS A 41 -10.49 -5.39 8.13
C LYS A 41 -9.65 -4.72 7.03
N ILE A 42 -8.88 -5.51 6.27
CA ILE A 42 -8.07 -5.02 5.15
C ILE A 42 -8.99 -4.46 4.07
N HIS A 43 -10.09 -5.14 3.73
CA HIS A 43 -11.09 -4.65 2.79
C HIS A 43 -11.57 -3.22 3.12
N SER A 44 -12.03 -2.98 4.35
CA SER A 44 -12.52 -1.66 4.78
C SER A 44 -11.45 -0.57 4.69
N LEU A 45 -10.21 -0.90 5.11
CA LEU A 45 -9.07 0.00 5.08
C LEU A 45 -8.69 0.39 3.64
N LEU A 46 -8.61 -0.59 2.74
CA LEU A 46 -8.27 -0.37 1.34
C LEU A 46 -9.35 0.41 0.59
N MET A 47 -10.63 0.14 0.89
CA MET A 47 -11.74 0.85 0.26
C MET A 47 -11.72 2.33 0.63
N ALA A 48 -11.37 2.68 1.87
CA ALA A 48 -11.22 4.07 2.30
C ALA A 48 -10.14 4.81 1.50
N ILE A 49 -8.95 4.24 1.32
CA ILE A 49 -7.88 4.85 0.51
C ILE A 49 -8.27 4.94 -0.96
N LYS A 50 -9.00 3.96 -1.51
CA LYS A 50 -9.50 4.02 -2.89
C LYS A 50 -10.37 5.27 -3.10
N TRP A 51 -11.31 5.54 -2.20
CA TRP A 51 -12.14 6.74 -2.29
C TRP A 51 -11.33 8.02 -2.11
N LEU A 52 -10.39 8.05 -1.16
CA LEU A 52 -9.52 9.20 -0.95
C LEU A 52 -8.64 9.52 -2.16
N GLY A 53 -8.06 8.51 -2.79
CA GLY A 53 -7.28 8.67 -4.02
C GLY A 53 -8.11 9.06 -5.24
N ASN A 54 -9.40 8.72 -5.25
CA ASN A 54 -10.33 9.15 -6.30
C ASN A 54 -10.65 10.64 -6.18
N GLU A 55 -10.94 11.10 -4.95
CA GLU A 55 -11.16 12.52 -4.66
C GLU A 55 -9.93 13.36 -5.03
N ALA A 56 -8.73 12.87 -4.66
CA ALA A 56 -7.43 13.47 -5.00
C ALA A 56 -7.22 13.74 -6.50
N SER A 57 -7.94 13.03 -7.38
CA SER A 57 -7.77 13.13 -8.82
C SER A 57 -8.70 14.17 -9.47
N HIS A 58 -9.72 14.63 -8.73
CA HIS A 58 -10.75 15.52 -9.23
C HIS A 58 -10.83 16.85 -8.48
N ASP A 59 -10.38 16.89 -7.22
CA ASP A 59 -10.47 18.07 -6.37
C ASP A 59 -9.17 18.28 -5.57
N ASP A 60 -8.76 19.55 -5.42
CA ASP A 60 -7.60 19.96 -4.62
C ASP A 60 -7.98 20.20 -3.14
N SER A 61 -9.18 19.79 -2.74
CA SER A 61 -9.75 19.98 -1.40
C SER A 61 -9.14 19.09 -0.30
N LEU A 62 -8.30 18.12 -0.66
CA LEU A 62 -7.66 17.21 0.30
C LEU A 62 -6.69 17.93 1.24
N GLN A 63 -6.84 17.64 2.53
CA GLN A 63 -6.06 18.24 3.60
C GLN A 63 -4.97 17.30 4.11
N GLU A 64 -4.00 17.84 4.84
CA GLU A 64 -2.88 17.07 5.41
C GLU A 64 -3.34 15.88 6.26
N CYS A 65 -4.47 16.01 6.97
CA CYS A 65 -5.07 14.95 7.76
C CYS A 65 -5.51 13.74 6.92
N ASP A 66 -5.97 13.96 5.69
CA ASP A 66 -6.38 12.91 4.76
C ASP A 66 -5.18 12.06 4.34
N LEU A 67 -4.07 12.71 3.99
CA LEU A 67 -2.83 12.01 3.65
C LEU A 67 -2.26 11.26 4.86
N ALA A 68 -2.28 11.88 6.04
CA ALA A 68 -1.86 11.24 7.28
C ALA A 68 -2.72 10.00 7.60
N PHE A 69 -4.03 10.07 7.39
CA PHE A 69 -4.92 8.92 7.49
C PHE A 69 -4.50 7.82 6.50
N GLY A 70 -4.24 8.16 5.23
CA GLY A 70 -3.78 7.20 4.23
C GLY A 70 -2.49 6.48 4.62
N PHE A 71 -1.50 7.18 5.18
CA PHE A 71 -0.27 6.54 5.68
C PHE A 71 -0.52 5.63 6.88
N ARG A 72 -1.36 6.02 7.84
CA ARG A 72 -1.71 5.18 8.99
C ARG A 72 -2.43 3.90 8.58
N VAL A 73 -3.30 4.00 7.59
CA VAL A 73 -3.96 2.83 7.02
C VAL A 73 -2.93 1.92 6.33
N MET A 74 -1.99 2.48 5.56
CA MET A 74 -0.92 1.69 4.93
C MET A 74 -0.07 0.96 5.98
N GLU A 75 0.34 1.65 7.05
CA GLU A 75 1.06 1.07 8.18
C GLU A 75 0.27 -0.08 8.83
N SER A 76 -1.02 0.13 9.10
CA SER A 76 -1.88 -0.91 9.67
C SER A 76 -1.98 -2.12 8.74
N VAL A 77 -2.09 -1.92 7.43
CA VAL A 77 -2.18 -3.04 6.47
C VAL A 77 -0.86 -3.80 6.38
N LEU A 78 0.29 -3.10 6.36
CA LEU A 78 1.60 -3.74 6.35
C LEU A 78 1.84 -4.59 7.61
N ASN A 79 1.47 -4.07 8.79
CA ASN A 79 1.61 -4.80 10.06
C ASN A 79 0.70 -6.04 10.16
N GLU A 80 -0.37 -6.12 9.37
CA GLU A 80 -1.24 -7.30 9.33
C GLU A 80 -0.71 -8.38 8.38
N ILE A 81 0.08 -8.00 7.37
CA ILE A 81 0.56 -8.90 6.31
C ILE A 81 2.00 -9.35 6.55
N TYR A 82 2.82 -8.48 7.14
CA TYR A 82 4.24 -8.71 7.38
C TYR A 82 4.54 -8.59 8.87
N ASP A 83 5.53 -9.37 9.32
CA ASP A 83 6.04 -9.26 10.69
C ASP A 83 6.69 -7.89 10.89
N ASN A 84 6.27 -7.20 11.95
CA ASN A 84 6.81 -5.89 12.32
C ASN A 84 8.07 -6.04 13.20
N ASP A 85 9.09 -6.73 12.68
CA ASP A 85 10.38 -6.86 13.34
C ASP A 85 11.26 -5.63 13.06
N SER A 86 11.36 -4.76 14.06
CA SER A 86 12.18 -3.54 13.99
C SER A 86 13.65 -3.82 13.65
N THR A 87 14.18 -4.98 14.03
CA THR A 87 15.56 -5.39 13.74
C THR A 87 15.71 -5.64 12.25
N LEU A 88 14.81 -6.45 11.67
CA LEU A 88 14.79 -6.76 10.25
C LEU A 88 14.61 -5.49 9.39
N ILE A 89 13.76 -4.56 9.84
CA ILE A 89 13.55 -3.27 9.17
C ILE A 89 14.87 -2.48 9.12
N MET A 90 15.61 -2.40 10.23
CA MET A 90 16.88 -1.68 10.26
C MET A 90 17.97 -2.36 9.42
N GLU A 91 18.06 -3.70 9.47
CA GLU A 91 18.99 -4.45 8.60
C GLU A 91 18.71 -4.20 7.12
N LEU A 92 17.44 -4.26 6.70
CA LEU A 92 17.05 -3.97 5.32
C LEU A 92 17.39 -2.51 4.94
N ALA A 93 17.20 -1.56 5.85
CA ALA A 93 17.55 -0.16 5.62
C ALA A 93 19.06 0.03 5.43
N GLU A 94 19.90 -0.62 6.24
CA GLU A 94 21.35 -0.60 6.10
C GLU A 94 21.79 -1.17 4.76
N ILE A 95 21.25 -2.31 4.35
CA ILE A 95 21.55 -2.93 3.05
C ILE A 95 21.17 -1.98 1.90
N ILE A 96 19.96 -1.41 1.93
CA ILE A 96 19.49 -0.47 0.90
C ILE A 96 20.43 0.74 0.80
N ASN A 97 20.86 1.30 1.94
CA ASN A 97 21.79 2.43 1.98
C ASN A 97 23.18 2.05 1.44
N LEU A 98 23.65 0.84 1.74
CA LEU A 98 24.94 0.31 1.26
C LEU A 98 24.93 0.12 -0.26
N VAL A 99 23.88 -0.50 -0.80
CA VAL A 99 23.76 -0.79 -2.24
C VAL A 99 23.19 0.38 -3.05
N LYS A 100 22.68 1.42 -2.38
CA LYS A 100 21.96 2.57 -2.97
C LYS A 100 20.83 2.13 -3.91
N GLY A 101 20.11 1.08 -3.53
CA GLY A 101 19.22 0.37 -4.43
C GLY A 101 18.42 -0.76 -3.76
N SER A 102 17.63 -1.48 -4.55
CA SER A 102 16.83 -2.60 -4.04
C SER A 102 17.73 -3.81 -3.73
N PRO A 103 17.62 -4.42 -2.54
CA PRO A 103 18.42 -5.59 -2.17
C PRO A 103 18.18 -6.80 -3.10
N ILE A 104 17.03 -6.86 -3.78
CA ILE A 104 16.66 -7.96 -4.68
C ILE A 104 17.39 -7.83 -6.04
N LYS A 105 17.68 -6.60 -6.49
CA LYS A 105 18.32 -6.36 -7.80
C LYS A 105 19.81 -6.72 -7.82
N HIS A 106 20.45 -6.85 -6.66
CA HIS A 106 21.89 -7.10 -6.54
C HIS A 106 22.25 -8.58 -6.29
N LYS A 107 21.27 -9.50 -6.25
CA LYS A 107 21.49 -10.97 -6.13
C LYS A 107 21.72 -11.69 -7.47
N GLN A 108 21.93 -10.97 -8.57
CA GLN A 108 22.19 -11.54 -9.90
C GLN A 108 23.59 -11.17 -10.40
N HIS A 109 24.64 -11.55 -9.68
CA HIS A 109 26.00 -11.65 -10.20
C HIS A 109 26.80 -12.69 -9.41
#